data_AF-A0A662A8B0-F1
#
_entry.id   AF-A0A662A8B0-F1
#
_cell.length_a   1.000
_cell.length_b   1.000
_cell.length_c   1.000
_cell.angle_alpha   90.00
_cell.angle_beta   90.00
_cell.angle_gamma   90.00
#
_symmetry.space_group_name_H-M   'P 1'
#
loop_
_entity.id
_entity.type
_entity.pdbx_description
1 polymer ?
#
loop_
_entity_poly.entity_id
_entity_poly.type
_entity_poly.pdbx_seq_one_letter_code
_entity_poly.pdbx_strand_id
1 'polypeptide(L)'
;MIKPIYICISIVVLVFLHALVFSQITPGFNQEVGIEYSTSQKQIQLKFNEYVLQIDNEFYVYLKKNFKSYPINHHDFIVENPKAIGKRYDNKLEITDNIIDFEIGETYKAYQTPIYPLIKRAELNSFGTKHISFEYLGHEQFFDIDSAFFSIGLMELSSNGISTFWTEISKLNYNHFLSQLSEASNTLNLNQWGYYMLLKNCSEQVYPNNNNMQLLFQWAMLIRSQFKVKVGFDKDDKLSLLIPTVYIVYNMDYVNINGLKYYLMGGGTDSKKIRTYKHDFPKAEILMDLRIRNPINTIPDIKSKDFHFTFNDEEFTVSLEFDKQLLSFYQTIPLSDLAVYYNSVIGDITKRSIINSFTPILEGKTDKAAVNMLL
;
A
#
# COMPACT_ATOMS: atom_id res chain seq x y z
N MET A 1 35.49 -57.23 52.77
CA MET A 1 36.86 -56.69 52.57
C MET A 1 37.10 -56.49 51.08
N ILE A 2 36.59 -55.39 50.53
CA ILE A 2 36.72 -55.01 49.12
C ILE A 2 37.97 -54.14 49.03
N LYS A 3 38.94 -54.56 48.19
CA LYS A 3 40.26 -53.92 48.08
C LYS A 3 40.13 -52.45 47.63
N PRO A 4 40.93 -51.52 48.18
CA PRO A 4 40.87 -50.08 47.88
C PRO A 4 41.19 -49.72 46.42
N ILE A 5 41.67 -50.68 45.63
CA ILE A 5 41.99 -50.53 44.20
C ILE A 5 40.75 -50.40 43.30
N TYR A 6 39.61 -51.03 43.66
CA TYR A 6 38.41 -50.99 42.81
C TYR A 6 37.58 -49.71 42.95
N ILE A 7 37.70 -48.99 44.08
CA ILE A 7 37.04 -47.69 44.28
C ILE A 7 37.77 -46.58 43.50
N CYS A 8 39.10 -46.65 43.39
CA CYS A 8 39.86 -45.70 42.57
C CYS A 8 39.59 -45.86 41.07
N ILE A 9 39.39 -47.07 40.55
CA ILE A 9 39.15 -47.30 39.12
C ILE A 9 37.74 -46.83 38.72
N SER A 10 36.71 -47.04 39.56
CA SER A 10 35.36 -46.54 39.26
C SER A 10 35.25 -45.01 39.32
N ILE A 11 36.00 -44.33 40.21
CA ILE A 11 36.00 -42.86 40.27
C ILE A 11 36.76 -42.25 39.09
N VAL A 12 37.85 -42.87 38.61
CA VAL A 12 38.61 -42.40 37.44
C VAL A 12 37.80 -42.53 36.14
N VAL A 13 37.00 -43.59 35.98
CA VAL A 13 36.13 -43.75 34.79
C VAL A 13 34.92 -42.81 34.81
N LEU A 14 34.35 -42.52 35.98
CA LEU A 14 33.22 -41.58 36.10
C LEU A 14 33.62 -40.11 35.94
N VAL A 15 34.85 -39.75 36.34
CA VAL A 15 35.42 -38.41 36.10
C VAL A 15 35.86 -38.24 34.64
N PHE A 16 36.35 -39.30 33.97
CA PHE A 16 36.64 -39.23 32.52
C PHE A 16 35.39 -39.12 31.64
N LEU A 17 34.27 -39.74 32.03
CA LEU A 17 33.00 -39.58 31.32
C LEU A 17 32.30 -38.22 31.57
N HIS A 18 32.49 -37.60 32.74
CA HIS A 18 31.99 -36.23 32.98
C HIS A 18 32.92 -35.15 32.38
N ALA A 19 34.21 -35.43 32.23
CA ALA A 19 35.17 -34.50 31.60
C ALA A 19 35.09 -34.49 30.06
N LEU A 20 34.43 -35.48 29.43
CA LEU A 20 34.20 -35.51 27.98
C LEU A 20 32.90 -34.83 27.52
N VAL A 21 32.07 -34.32 28.45
CA VAL A 21 30.84 -33.58 28.13
C VAL A 21 30.97 -32.07 28.40
N PHE A 22 32.08 -31.61 28.98
CA PHE A 22 32.49 -30.22 28.77
C PHE A 22 33.08 -30.11 27.37
N SER A 23 32.21 -29.76 26.43
CA SER A 23 32.54 -29.12 25.17
C SER A 23 33.81 -28.30 25.34
N GLN A 24 34.91 -28.78 24.73
CA GLN A 24 36.05 -27.93 24.46
C GLN A 24 35.58 -26.87 23.46
N ILE A 25 34.94 -25.82 23.95
CA ILE A 25 34.80 -24.56 23.23
C ILE A 25 36.21 -23.97 23.19
N THR A 26 37.07 -24.57 22.38
CA THR A 26 38.35 -23.96 22.03
C THR A 26 38.05 -22.66 21.29
N PRO A 27 38.91 -21.63 21.40
CA PRO A 27 38.77 -20.41 20.60
C PRO A 27 38.59 -20.71 19.09
N GLY A 28 39.17 -21.81 18.61
CA GLY A 28 39.00 -22.33 17.25
C GLY A 28 37.57 -22.79 16.91
N PHE A 29 36.84 -23.43 17.82
CA PHE A 29 35.46 -23.87 17.58
C PHE A 29 34.50 -22.68 17.37
N ASN A 30 34.58 -21.65 18.22
CA ASN A 30 33.76 -20.44 18.04
C ASN A 30 34.10 -19.69 16.75
N GLN A 31 35.39 -19.69 16.37
CA GLN A 31 35.85 -19.10 15.11
C GLN A 31 35.36 -19.90 13.90
N GLU A 32 35.42 -21.23 13.94
CA GLU A 32 34.91 -22.13 12.90
C GLU A 32 33.41 -22.02 12.74
N VAL A 33 32.64 -22.03 13.84
CA VAL A 33 31.18 -21.80 13.81
C VAL A 33 30.85 -20.41 13.25
N GLY A 34 31.63 -19.38 13.61
CA GLY A 34 31.48 -18.04 13.05
C GLY A 34 31.78 -17.98 11.54
N ILE A 35 32.81 -18.69 11.08
CA ILE A 35 33.16 -18.80 9.65
C ILE A 35 32.09 -19.58 8.90
N GLU A 36 31.64 -20.72 9.42
CA GLU A 36 30.59 -21.56 8.82
C GLU A 36 29.26 -20.82 8.75
N TYR A 37 28.88 -20.11 9.81
CA TYR A 37 27.70 -19.25 9.84
C TYR A 37 27.81 -18.14 8.79
N SER A 38 28.92 -17.40 8.76
CA SER A 38 29.12 -16.32 7.77
C SER A 38 29.15 -16.84 6.33
N THR A 39 29.68 -18.04 6.12
CA THR A 39 29.75 -18.71 4.81
C THR A 39 28.35 -19.14 4.37
N SER A 40 27.57 -19.72 5.28
CA SER A 40 26.17 -20.08 5.04
C SER A 40 25.32 -18.86 4.72
N GLN A 41 25.49 -17.75 5.45
CA GLN A 41 24.81 -16.48 5.15
C GLN A 41 25.16 -15.95 3.76
N LYS A 42 26.45 -15.96 3.38
CA LYS A 42 26.89 -15.59 2.03
C LYS A 42 26.28 -16.50 0.96
N GLN A 43 26.25 -17.81 1.18
CA GLN A 43 25.66 -18.76 0.23
C GLN A 43 24.14 -18.57 0.08
N ILE A 44 23.41 -18.32 1.17
CA ILE A 44 21.98 -18.01 1.14
C ILE A 44 21.75 -16.72 0.34
N GLN A 45 22.54 -15.67 0.60
CA GLN A 45 22.44 -14.41 -0.13
C GLN A 45 22.74 -14.59 -1.62
N LEU A 46 23.76 -15.39 -1.98
CA LEU A 46 24.10 -15.69 -3.38
C LEU A 46 22.95 -16.40 -4.08
N LYS A 47 22.42 -17.48 -3.50
CA LYS A 47 21.26 -18.21 -4.05
C LYS A 47 20.04 -17.29 -4.21
N PHE A 48 19.80 -16.40 -3.25
CA PHE A 48 18.70 -15.45 -3.33
C PHE A 48 18.91 -14.41 -4.44
N ASN A 49 20.14 -13.91 -4.60
CA ASN A 49 20.48 -13.00 -5.69
C ASN A 49 20.31 -13.67 -7.07
N GLU A 50 20.75 -14.91 -7.22
CA GLU A 50 20.56 -15.70 -8.45
C GLU A 50 19.07 -15.87 -8.75
N TYR A 51 18.26 -16.19 -7.73
CA TYR A 51 16.80 -16.26 -7.85
C TYR A 51 16.17 -14.94 -8.29
N VAL A 52 16.57 -13.81 -7.70
CA VAL A 52 16.08 -12.48 -8.11
C VAL A 52 16.45 -12.17 -9.56
N LEU A 53 17.71 -12.44 -9.95
CA LEU A 53 18.18 -12.25 -11.33
C LEU A 53 17.40 -13.11 -12.33
N GLN A 54 17.15 -14.37 -11.97
CA GLN A 54 16.37 -15.29 -12.79
C GLN A 54 14.95 -14.75 -13.02
N ILE A 55 14.25 -14.35 -11.96
CA ILE A 55 12.89 -13.81 -12.06
C ILE A 55 12.86 -12.52 -12.86
N ASP A 56 13.80 -11.61 -12.64
CA ASP A 56 13.86 -10.35 -13.39
C ASP A 56 14.08 -10.61 -14.88
N ASN A 57 14.91 -11.60 -15.24
CA ASN A 57 15.13 -12.00 -16.63
C ASN A 57 13.90 -12.71 -17.23
N GLU A 58 13.24 -13.60 -16.49
CA GLU A 58 11.99 -14.24 -16.92
C GLU A 58 10.91 -13.21 -17.20
N PHE A 59 10.76 -12.21 -16.31
CA PHE A 59 9.80 -11.13 -16.48
C PHE A 59 10.16 -10.22 -17.66
N TYR A 60 11.44 -9.90 -17.85
CA TYR A 60 11.92 -9.20 -19.06
C TYR A 60 11.50 -9.93 -20.35
N VAL A 61 11.82 -11.22 -20.46
CA VAL A 61 11.49 -12.04 -21.63
C VAL A 61 9.98 -12.10 -21.84
N TYR A 62 9.22 -12.20 -20.75
CA TYR A 62 7.77 -12.20 -20.78
C TYR A 62 7.20 -10.87 -21.29
N LEU A 63 7.63 -9.74 -20.72
CA LEU A 63 7.17 -8.39 -21.10
C LEU A 63 7.42 -8.13 -22.58
N LYS A 64 8.59 -8.49 -23.10
CA LYS A 64 8.95 -8.25 -24.49
C LYS A 64 7.95 -8.85 -25.50
N LYS A 65 7.32 -9.99 -25.16
CA LYS A 65 6.48 -10.79 -26.07
C LYS A 65 4.98 -10.73 -25.80
N ASN A 66 4.55 -10.35 -24.59
CA ASN A 66 3.17 -10.64 -24.14
C ASN A 66 2.24 -9.43 -24.04
N PHE A 67 2.62 -8.27 -24.59
CA PHE A 67 1.70 -7.13 -24.71
C PHE A 67 0.64 -7.40 -25.78
N LYS A 68 -0.60 -7.53 -25.33
CA LYS A 68 -1.80 -7.74 -26.15
C LYS A 68 -2.75 -6.55 -26.01
N SER A 69 -3.63 -6.40 -26.98
CA SER A 69 -4.67 -5.37 -26.94
C SER A 69 -5.83 -5.81 -26.07
N TYR A 70 -6.23 -4.96 -25.12
CA TYR A 70 -7.38 -5.14 -24.25
C TYR A 70 -8.39 -4.00 -24.49
N PRO A 71 -9.70 -4.29 -24.50
CA PRO A 71 -10.72 -3.25 -24.55
C PRO A 71 -10.73 -2.45 -23.25
N ILE A 72 -10.78 -1.13 -23.37
CA ILE A 72 -11.03 -0.22 -22.26
C ILE A 72 -12.53 -0.15 -22.04
N ASN A 73 -12.95 -0.26 -20.79
CA ASN A 73 -14.32 -0.15 -20.33
C ASN A 73 -14.43 1.07 -19.42
N HIS A 74 -15.64 1.58 -19.27
CA HIS A 74 -15.96 2.68 -18.37
C HIS A 74 -17.09 2.26 -17.43
N HIS A 75 -17.11 2.81 -16.22
CA HIS A 75 -18.17 2.55 -15.26
C HIS A 75 -18.73 3.88 -14.74
N ASP A 76 -19.83 4.33 -15.32
CA ASP A 76 -20.48 5.58 -14.92
C ASP A 76 -21.06 5.48 -13.51
N PHE A 77 -20.94 6.55 -12.74
CA PHE A 77 -21.72 6.75 -11.53
C PHE A 77 -23.09 7.32 -11.89
N ILE A 78 -24.11 6.46 -11.92
CA ILE A 78 -25.49 6.89 -12.18
C ILE A 78 -26.12 7.30 -10.85
N VAL A 79 -26.32 8.61 -10.67
CA VAL A 79 -27.17 9.13 -9.59
C VAL A 79 -28.62 8.85 -9.98
N GLU A 80 -29.20 7.78 -9.44
CA GLU A 80 -30.66 7.67 -9.46
C GLU A 80 -31.20 8.84 -8.63
N ASN A 81 -31.94 9.76 -9.27
CA ASN A 81 -32.69 10.78 -8.54
C ASN A 81 -33.47 10.06 -7.43
N PRO A 82 -33.44 10.56 -6.17
CA PRO A 82 -34.22 9.96 -5.12
C PRO A 82 -35.64 9.81 -5.64
N LYS A 83 -36.15 8.57 -5.62
CA LYS A 83 -37.55 8.32 -5.97
C LYS A 83 -38.36 9.37 -5.23
N ALA A 84 -39.22 10.11 -5.96
CA ALA A 84 -40.03 11.16 -5.37
C ALA A 84 -40.55 10.68 -4.02
N ILE A 85 -40.37 11.48 -2.97
CA ILE A 85 -40.79 11.14 -1.61
C ILE A 85 -42.26 10.74 -1.72
N GLY A 86 -42.52 9.43 -1.79
CA GLY A 86 -43.86 8.90 -1.75
C GLY A 86 -44.46 9.38 -0.46
N LYS A 87 -45.78 9.63 -0.45
CA LYS A 87 -46.53 9.94 0.78
C LYS A 87 -45.93 9.16 1.94
N ARG A 88 -45.59 9.89 3.02
CA ARG A 88 -45.11 9.36 4.29
C ARG A 88 -45.79 8.01 4.50
N TYR A 89 -45.04 6.91 4.50
CA TYR A 89 -45.61 5.59 4.74
C TYR A 89 -46.15 5.63 6.18
N ASP A 90 -47.45 5.88 6.31
CA ASP A 90 -48.18 5.94 7.59
C ASP A 90 -48.54 4.53 8.08
N ASN A 91 -47.92 3.52 7.48
CA ASN A 91 -47.94 2.18 8.02
C ASN A 91 -46.99 2.20 9.21
N LYS A 92 -47.54 1.95 10.41
CA LYS A 92 -46.78 1.32 11.49
C LYS A 92 -45.91 0.26 10.83
N LEU A 93 -44.60 0.50 10.74
CA LEU A 93 -43.66 -0.55 10.43
C LEU A 93 -43.85 -1.56 11.55
N GLU A 94 -44.51 -2.67 11.24
CA GLU A 94 -44.39 -3.86 12.08
C GLU A 94 -42.90 -4.20 12.01
N ILE A 95 -42.18 -3.87 13.08
CA ILE A 95 -40.83 -4.33 13.29
C ILE A 95 -40.98 -5.84 13.48
N THR A 96 -40.94 -6.58 12.39
CA THR A 96 -40.61 -7.99 12.47
C THR A 96 -39.16 -8.04 12.92
N ASP A 97 -38.85 -8.83 13.95
CA ASP A 97 -37.49 -9.07 14.49
C ASP A 97 -36.49 -9.68 13.48
N ASN A 98 -36.78 -9.56 12.18
CA ASN A 98 -35.86 -9.88 11.12
C ASN A 98 -34.77 -8.81 11.09
N ILE A 99 -33.73 -9.06 11.90
CA ILE A 99 -32.40 -8.51 11.71
C ILE A 99 -32.09 -8.67 10.23
N ILE A 100 -31.90 -7.56 9.51
CA ILE A 100 -31.36 -7.61 8.16
C ILE A 100 -29.94 -8.15 8.34
N ASP A 101 -29.78 -9.43 8.03
CA ASP A 101 -28.48 -10.07 7.98
C ASP A 101 -27.76 -9.47 6.78
N PHE A 102 -27.01 -8.40 7.01
CA PHE A 102 -26.10 -7.89 6.00
C PHE A 102 -24.91 -8.84 6.00
N GLU A 103 -24.77 -9.60 4.90
CA GLU A 103 -23.50 -10.28 4.66
C GLU A 103 -22.42 -9.19 4.62
N ILE A 104 -21.58 -9.15 5.66
CA ILE A 104 -20.33 -8.43 5.64
C ILE A 104 -19.55 -9.07 4.49
N GLY A 105 -19.59 -8.42 3.32
CA GLY A 105 -18.86 -8.85 2.14
C GLY A 105 -17.42 -9.17 2.50
N GLU A 106 -16.82 -10.14 1.80
CA GLU A 106 -15.53 -10.73 2.14
C GLU A 106 -14.59 -9.72 2.80
N THR A 107 -14.22 -9.98 4.04
CA THR A 107 -13.26 -9.15 4.77
C THR A 107 -11.90 -9.36 4.14
N TYR A 108 -11.62 -8.60 3.07
CA TYR A 108 -10.25 -8.40 2.64
C TYR A 108 -9.50 -7.86 3.86
N LYS A 109 -8.51 -8.62 4.32
CA LYS A 109 -7.55 -8.16 5.33
C LYS A 109 -6.93 -6.89 4.76
N ALA A 110 -7.33 -5.71 5.25
CA ALA A 110 -6.63 -4.49 4.91
C ALA A 110 -5.39 -4.44 5.78
N TYR A 111 -4.26 -4.20 5.11
CA TYR A 111 -2.94 -4.21 5.70
C TYR A 111 -2.46 -2.76 5.80
N GLN A 112 -2.73 -2.04 6.88
CA GLN A 112 -1.90 -0.87 7.24
C GLN A 112 -0.65 -1.37 7.98
N THR A 113 0.03 -2.35 7.42
CA THR A 113 1.29 -2.88 7.92
C THR A 113 2.42 -2.37 7.03
N PRO A 114 3.64 -2.20 7.59
CA PRO A 114 4.81 -1.86 6.79
C PRO A 114 4.94 -2.73 5.54
N ILE A 115 5.14 -2.10 4.39
CA ILE A 115 5.29 -2.78 3.10
C ILE A 115 6.78 -2.83 2.77
N TYR A 116 7.42 -3.92 3.14
CA TYR A 116 8.81 -4.18 2.76
C TYR A 116 8.87 -5.02 1.49
N PRO A 117 9.86 -4.78 0.60
CA PRO A 117 10.04 -5.64 -0.56
C PRO A 117 10.40 -7.07 -0.10
N LEU A 118 9.64 -8.08 -0.56
CA LEU A 118 9.97 -9.49 -0.28
C LEU A 118 11.09 -10.01 -1.18
N ILE A 119 11.14 -9.56 -2.42
CA ILE A 119 12.17 -9.93 -3.40
C ILE A 119 13.16 -8.77 -3.46
N LYS A 120 14.27 -8.92 -2.73
CA LYS A 120 15.35 -7.93 -2.64
C LYS A 120 16.60 -8.45 -3.33
N ARG A 121 17.19 -7.66 -4.22
CA ARG A 121 18.55 -7.96 -4.69
C ARG A 121 19.58 -7.52 -3.66
N ALA A 122 20.76 -8.14 -3.58
CA ALA A 122 21.88 -7.53 -2.88
C ALA A 122 22.24 -6.18 -3.52
N GLU A 123 22.41 -5.17 -2.68
CA GLU A 123 22.86 -3.85 -3.08
C GLU A 123 24.35 -3.69 -2.82
N LEU A 124 24.94 -2.70 -3.49
CA LEU A 124 26.29 -2.28 -3.18
C LEU A 124 26.33 -1.68 -1.78
N ASN A 125 27.38 -1.95 -1.01
CA ASN A 125 27.58 -1.35 0.31
C ASN A 125 27.72 0.18 0.25
N SER A 126 28.05 0.73 -0.91
CA SER A 126 28.10 2.16 -1.19
C SER A 126 27.78 2.40 -2.67
N PHE A 127 26.90 3.35 -2.95
CA PHE A 127 26.52 3.81 -4.27
C PHE A 127 26.20 5.30 -4.22
N GLY A 128 26.29 6.00 -5.34
CA GLY A 128 25.98 7.43 -5.40
C GLY A 128 24.48 7.65 -5.20
N THR A 129 24.10 8.48 -4.24
CA THR A 129 22.70 8.85 -3.99
C THR A 129 22.41 10.28 -4.45
N LYS A 130 21.14 10.56 -4.74
CA LYS A 130 20.58 11.90 -4.88
C LYS A 130 19.41 12.05 -3.92
N HIS A 131 19.33 13.23 -3.32
CA HIS A 131 18.28 13.60 -2.40
C HIS A 131 17.08 14.16 -3.17
N ILE A 132 15.88 13.73 -2.79
CA ILE A 132 14.62 14.39 -3.17
C ILE A 132 13.88 14.80 -1.90
N SER A 133 13.13 15.91 -2.00
CA SER A 133 12.24 16.33 -0.92
C SER A 133 10.97 16.96 -1.46
N PHE A 134 9.91 16.90 -0.66
CA PHE A 134 8.61 17.53 -0.92
C PHE A 134 7.74 17.50 0.33
N GLU A 135 6.78 18.42 0.42
CA GLU A 135 5.76 18.39 1.46
C GLU A 135 4.70 17.31 1.15
N TYR A 136 4.38 16.49 2.16
CA TYR A 136 3.29 15.52 2.10
C TYR A 136 2.60 15.44 3.46
N LEU A 137 1.28 15.67 3.49
CA LEU A 137 0.47 15.69 4.73
C LEU A 137 0.99 16.69 5.79
N GLY A 138 1.62 17.78 5.35
CA GLY A 138 2.21 18.82 6.19
C GLY A 138 3.62 18.50 6.69
N HIS A 139 4.13 17.30 6.42
CA HIS A 139 5.48 16.91 6.74
C HIS A 139 6.39 17.11 5.52
N GLU A 140 7.57 17.70 5.70
CA GLU A 140 8.63 17.64 4.70
C GLU A 140 9.21 16.21 4.67
N GLN A 141 9.11 15.54 3.53
CA GLN A 141 9.64 14.20 3.32
C GLN A 141 11.00 14.28 2.64
N PHE A 142 11.92 13.39 3.02
CA PHE A 142 13.25 13.28 2.44
C PHE A 142 13.52 11.85 2.02
N PHE A 143 14.03 11.65 0.80
CA PHE A 143 14.43 10.34 0.33
C PHE A 143 15.77 10.37 -0.41
N ASP A 144 16.60 9.39 -0.08
CA ASP A 144 17.87 9.13 -0.75
C ASP A 144 17.70 7.99 -1.75
N ILE A 145 17.88 8.32 -3.02
CA ILE A 145 17.65 7.42 -4.16
C ILE A 145 18.97 7.22 -4.90
N ASP A 146 19.22 6.01 -5.41
CA ASP A 146 20.37 5.75 -6.29
C ASP A 146 20.35 6.76 -7.46
N SER A 147 21.44 7.51 -7.59
CA SER A 147 21.59 8.61 -8.55
C SER A 147 21.40 8.15 -10.00
N ALA A 148 21.60 6.87 -10.28
CA ALA A 148 21.38 6.27 -11.59
C ALA A 148 19.90 6.29 -12.02
N PHE A 149 18.94 6.35 -11.07
CA PHE A 149 17.52 6.50 -11.43
C PHE A 149 17.26 7.74 -12.27
N PHE A 150 18.01 8.82 -12.07
CA PHE A 150 17.82 10.09 -12.78
C PHE A 150 18.40 10.09 -14.20
N SER A 151 19.06 9.01 -14.60
CA SER A 151 19.70 8.86 -15.92
C SER A 151 19.03 7.80 -16.78
N ILE A 152 18.09 7.03 -16.23
CA ILE A 152 17.31 6.08 -17.01
C ILE A 152 16.31 6.86 -17.87
N GLY A 153 16.13 6.41 -19.12
CA GLY A 153 15.20 7.00 -20.06
C GLY A 153 14.43 5.93 -20.82
N LEU A 154 13.26 6.31 -21.32
CA LEU A 154 12.49 5.47 -22.23
C LEU A 154 12.80 5.85 -23.68
N MET A 155 13.41 4.94 -24.44
CA MET A 155 13.73 5.19 -25.85
C MET A 155 12.48 5.23 -26.73
N GLU A 156 11.56 4.30 -26.51
CA GLU A 156 10.30 4.16 -27.25
C GLU A 156 9.23 3.58 -26.33
N LEU A 157 7.97 4.00 -26.52
CA LEU A 157 6.85 3.41 -25.80
C LEU A 157 6.37 2.14 -26.52
N SER A 158 7.06 1.04 -26.24
CA SER A 158 6.78 -0.27 -26.84
C SER A 158 6.94 -1.39 -25.81
N SER A 159 6.53 -2.62 -26.14
CA SER A 159 6.81 -3.77 -25.29
C SER A 159 8.32 -3.99 -25.09
N ASN A 160 9.13 -3.67 -26.12
CA ASN A 160 10.58 -3.74 -26.04
C ASN A 160 11.12 -2.62 -25.13
N GLY A 161 10.68 -1.38 -25.31
CA GLY A 161 11.06 -0.24 -24.46
C GLY A 161 10.75 -0.47 -22.98
N ILE A 162 9.53 -0.91 -22.65
CA ILE A 162 9.12 -1.20 -21.27
C ILE A 162 9.93 -2.38 -20.69
N SER A 163 10.22 -3.41 -21.48
CA SER A 163 11.05 -4.54 -21.03
C SER A 163 12.51 -4.12 -20.77
N THR A 164 13.07 -3.25 -21.61
CA THR A 164 14.41 -2.69 -21.42
C THR A 164 14.45 -1.83 -20.17
N PHE A 165 13.47 -0.95 -19.98
CA PHE A 165 13.34 -0.15 -18.75
C PHE A 165 13.32 -1.04 -17.49
N TRP A 166 12.50 -2.10 -17.48
CA TRP A 166 12.49 -3.07 -16.37
C TRP A 166 13.88 -3.67 -16.10
N THR A 167 14.62 -3.99 -17.15
CA THR A 167 15.96 -4.56 -17.03
C THR A 167 16.96 -3.55 -16.46
N GLU A 168 16.84 -2.27 -16.81
CA GLU A 168 17.72 -1.20 -16.33
C GLU A 168 17.47 -0.89 -14.86
N ILE A 169 16.21 -0.68 -14.46
CA ILE A 169 15.88 -0.39 -13.06
C ILE A 169 16.17 -1.58 -12.13
N SER A 170 16.03 -2.81 -12.62
CA SER A 170 16.32 -4.02 -11.83
C SER A 170 17.83 -4.16 -11.54
N LYS A 171 18.66 -3.39 -12.25
CA LYS A 171 20.10 -3.33 -11.98
C LYS A 171 20.47 -2.36 -10.87
N LEU A 172 19.59 -1.40 -10.54
CA LEU A 172 19.86 -0.32 -9.59
C LEU A 172 19.61 -0.73 -8.13
N ASN A 173 20.08 0.12 -7.20
CA ASN A 173 19.88 -0.04 -5.76
C ASN A 173 18.55 0.62 -5.33
N TYR A 174 17.46 -0.16 -5.31
CA TYR A 174 16.11 0.30 -4.95
C TYR A 174 15.65 -0.07 -3.52
N ASN A 175 16.24 -1.06 -2.87
CA ASN A 175 15.83 -1.49 -1.52
C ASN A 175 16.01 -0.38 -0.49
N HIS A 176 17.09 0.41 -0.59
CA HIS A 176 17.30 1.57 0.28
C HIS A 176 16.15 2.58 0.19
N PHE A 177 15.75 2.92 -1.04
CA PHE A 177 14.62 3.81 -1.30
C PHE A 177 13.30 3.20 -0.80
N LEU A 178 13.02 1.94 -1.12
CA LEU A 178 11.79 1.27 -0.68
C LEU A 178 11.71 1.10 0.84
N SER A 179 12.85 0.96 1.52
CA SER A 179 12.90 0.94 2.99
C SER A 179 12.49 2.28 3.59
N GLN A 180 13.07 3.39 3.10
CA GLN A 180 12.68 4.74 3.53
C GLN A 180 11.20 5.02 3.22
N LEU A 181 10.73 4.62 2.04
CA LEU A 181 9.33 4.78 1.64
C LEU A 181 8.38 3.99 2.55
N SER A 182 8.75 2.77 2.95
CA SER A 182 7.98 1.98 3.92
C SER A 182 8.00 2.61 5.32
N GLU A 183 9.13 3.16 5.75
CA GLU A 183 9.25 3.82 7.06
C GLU A 183 8.42 5.10 7.12
N ALA A 184 8.47 5.93 6.09
CA ALA A 184 7.62 7.11 5.94
C ALA A 184 6.14 6.72 5.94
N SER A 185 5.77 5.71 5.14
CA SER A 185 4.39 5.21 5.09
C SER A 185 3.89 4.70 6.44
N ASN A 186 4.73 4.01 7.21
CA ASN A 186 4.39 3.51 8.53
C ASN A 186 4.25 4.65 9.56
N THR A 187 5.17 5.62 9.53
CA THR A 187 5.14 6.80 10.40
C THR A 187 3.89 7.63 10.17
N LEU A 188 3.49 7.79 8.91
CA LEU A 188 2.28 8.53 8.51
C LEU A 188 1.00 7.69 8.61
N ASN A 189 1.10 6.41 8.95
CA ASN A 189 -0.01 5.46 9.04
C ASN A 189 -0.85 5.36 7.74
N LEU A 190 -0.16 5.36 6.59
CA LEU A 190 -0.80 5.34 5.28
C LEU A 190 -1.43 3.97 4.98
N ASN A 191 -2.59 3.98 4.33
CA ASN A 191 -3.10 2.80 3.62
C ASN A 191 -2.38 2.62 2.27
N GLN A 192 -2.76 1.59 1.51
CA GLN A 192 -2.24 1.33 0.17
C GLN A 192 -2.36 2.55 -0.76
N TRP A 193 -3.50 3.25 -0.72
CA TRP A 193 -3.70 4.45 -1.54
C TRP A 193 -2.73 5.58 -1.15
N GLY A 194 -2.55 5.83 0.15
CA GLY A 194 -1.59 6.80 0.65
C GLY A 194 -0.14 6.45 0.30
N TYR A 195 0.23 5.17 0.36
CA TYR A 195 1.54 4.70 -0.11
C TYR A 195 1.74 5.03 -1.60
N TYR A 196 0.73 4.76 -2.43
CA TYR A 196 0.76 5.10 -3.85
C TYR A 196 0.90 6.61 -4.08
N MET A 197 0.14 7.43 -3.37
CA MET A 197 0.21 8.90 -3.49
C MET A 197 1.58 9.45 -3.04
N LEU A 198 2.17 8.89 -1.98
CA LEU A 198 3.54 9.24 -1.56
C LEU A 198 4.56 8.89 -2.66
N LEU A 199 4.49 7.68 -3.22
CA LEU A 199 5.36 7.26 -4.32
C LEU A 199 5.16 8.09 -5.59
N LYS A 200 3.91 8.53 -5.88
CA LYS A 200 3.61 9.43 -7.00
C LYS A 200 4.38 10.75 -6.84
N ASN A 201 4.36 11.36 -5.66
CA ASN A 201 5.16 12.57 -5.39
C ASN A 201 6.66 12.30 -5.55
N CYS A 202 7.18 11.16 -5.06
CA CYS A 202 8.58 10.79 -5.31
C CYS A 202 8.91 10.72 -6.81
N SER A 203 8.01 10.14 -7.62
CA SER A 203 8.23 10.00 -9.06
C SER A 203 8.32 11.35 -9.77
N GLU A 204 7.56 12.35 -9.33
CA GLU A 204 7.57 13.71 -9.87
C GLU A 204 8.91 14.41 -9.60
N GLN A 205 9.56 14.12 -8.46
CA GLN A 205 10.90 14.61 -8.16
C GLN A 205 11.99 13.90 -8.97
N VAL A 206 11.85 12.59 -9.20
CA VAL A 206 12.85 11.80 -9.96
C VAL A 206 12.79 12.13 -11.47
N TYR A 207 11.58 12.27 -12.01
CA TYR A 207 11.33 12.50 -13.44
C TYR A 207 10.44 13.73 -13.66
N PRO A 208 10.94 14.96 -13.39
CA PRO A 208 10.14 16.17 -13.53
C PRO A 208 9.68 16.36 -14.98
N ASN A 209 8.40 16.71 -15.14
CA ASN A 209 7.76 16.96 -16.44
C ASN A 209 7.75 15.77 -17.42
N ASN A 210 7.99 14.55 -16.96
CA ASN A 210 7.95 13.34 -17.79
C ASN A 210 6.96 12.31 -17.23
N ASN A 211 5.68 12.48 -17.56
CA ASN A 211 4.59 11.64 -17.04
C ASN A 211 4.80 10.13 -17.34
N ASN A 212 5.26 9.78 -18.54
CA ASN A 212 5.49 8.38 -18.90
C ASN A 212 6.59 7.76 -18.02
N MET A 213 7.67 8.48 -17.75
CA MET A 213 8.73 8.01 -16.84
C MET A 213 8.27 7.96 -15.38
N GLN A 214 7.48 8.94 -14.93
CA GLN A 214 6.88 8.94 -13.59
C GLN A 214 6.04 7.68 -13.38
N LEU A 215 5.14 7.35 -14.31
CA LEU A 215 4.28 6.18 -14.24
C LEU A 215 5.05 4.85 -14.35
N LEU A 216 6.12 4.79 -15.16
CA LEU A 216 7.00 3.63 -15.23
C LEU A 216 7.78 3.40 -13.93
N PHE A 217 8.26 4.47 -13.32
CA PHE A 217 8.89 4.42 -12.00
C PHE A 217 7.91 3.95 -10.94
N GLN A 218 6.69 4.53 -10.90
CA GLN A 218 5.62 4.10 -10.00
C GLN A 218 5.32 2.61 -10.19
N TRP A 219 5.10 2.17 -11.44
CA TRP A 219 4.83 0.77 -11.77
C TRP A 219 5.89 -0.19 -11.22
N ALA A 220 7.16 0.14 -11.44
CA ALA A 220 8.25 -0.71 -11.00
C ALA A 220 8.40 -0.76 -9.48
N MET A 221 8.36 0.40 -8.82
CA MET A 221 8.50 0.48 -7.37
C MET A 221 7.30 -0.18 -6.67
N LEU A 222 6.08 -0.02 -7.20
CA LEU A 222 4.90 -0.73 -6.70
C LEU A 222 5.04 -2.25 -6.85
N ILE A 223 5.51 -2.77 -8.00
CA ILE A 223 5.78 -4.21 -8.14
C ILE A 223 6.80 -4.70 -7.11
N ARG A 224 7.90 -3.95 -6.91
CA ARG A 224 8.91 -4.30 -5.90
C ARG A 224 8.36 -4.23 -4.49
N SER A 225 7.38 -3.36 -4.25
CA SER A 225 6.56 -3.30 -3.04
C SER A 225 5.37 -4.25 -3.04
N GLN A 226 5.40 -5.30 -3.87
CA GLN A 226 4.42 -6.40 -3.92
C GLN A 226 3.01 -6.01 -4.39
N PHE A 227 2.81 -4.82 -4.92
CA PHE A 227 1.51 -4.43 -5.48
C PHE A 227 1.28 -5.08 -6.83
N LYS A 228 0.06 -5.59 -7.01
CA LYS A 228 -0.42 -6.24 -8.23
C LYS A 228 -0.74 -5.21 -9.32
N VAL A 229 0.21 -4.35 -9.68
CA VAL A 229 0.01 -3.33 -10.72
C VAL A 229 0.52 -3.79 -12.07
N LYS A 230 0.04 -3.13 -13.12
CA LYS A 230 0.50 -3.31 -14.49
C LYS A 230 0.77 -1.96 -15.13
N VAL A 231 1.36 -2.00 -16.31
CA VAL A 231 1.49 -0.82 -17.16
C VAL A 231 0.93 -1.15 -18.54
N GLY A 232 0.38 -0.15 -19.19
CA GLY A 232 -0.12 -0.26 -20.54
C GLY A 232 0.09 1.04 -21.30
N PHE A 233 0.01 0.95 -22.62
CA PHE A 233 0.10 2.11 -23.48
C PHE A 233 -0.94 2.04 -24.58
N ASP A 234 -1.44 3.20 -24.99
CA ASP A 234 -2.39 3.31 -26.09
C ASP A 234 -1.66 3.55 -27.43
N LYS A 235 -2.44 3.87 -28.47
CA LYS A 235 -1.93 4.14 -29.82
C LYS A 235 -1.34 5.55 -29.99
N ASP A 236 -1.58 6.44 -29.03
CA ASP A 236 -1.19 7.85 -29.05
C ASP A 236 0.04 8.09 -28.13
N ASP A 237 0.78 7.02 -27.86
CA ASP A 237 1.96 6.95 -27.00
C ASP A 237 1.74 7.48 -25.56
N LYS A 238 0.52 7.33 -25.04
CA LYS A 238 0.22 7.61 -23.63
C LYS A 238 0.35 6.33 -22.81
N LEU A 239 1.18 6.40 -21.77
CA LEU A 239 1.32 5.32 -20.80
C LEU A 239 0.28 5.50 -19.67
N SER A 240 -0.27 4.39 -19.20
CA SER A 240 -1.15 4.35 -18.04
C SER A 240 -0.63 3.33 -17.04
N LEU A 241 -0.67 3.69 -15.76
CA LEU A 241 -0.47 2.76 -14.66
C LEU A 241 -1.82 2.07 -14.37
N LEU A 242 -1.83 0.74 -14.39
CA LEU A 242 -3.03 -0.07 -14.24
C LEU A 242 -3.07 -0.59 -12.80
N ILE A 243 -3.98 -0.04 -11.99
CA ILE A 243 -4.11 -0.35 -10.56
C ILE A 243 -5.41 -1.11 -10.32
N PRO A 244 -5.36 -2.35 -9.81
CA PRO A 244 -6.56 -3.00 -9.32
C PRO A 244 -6.87 -2.57 -7.88
N THR A 245 -8.15 -2.37 -7.60
CA THR A 245 -8.65 -1.98 -6.29
C THR A 245 -9.53 -3.07 -5.69
N VAL A 246 -9.62 -3.10 -4.36
CA VAL A 246 -10.55 -3.98 -3.62
C VAL A 246 -12.01 -3.63 -3.93
N TYR A 247 -12.30 -2.33 -4.04
CA TYR A 247 -13.63 -1.80 -4.27
C TYR A 247 -13.80 -1.31 -5.69
N ILE A 248 -15.05 -1.23 -6.16
CA ILE A 248 -15.35 -0.61 -7.45
C ILE A 248 -15.02 0.87 -7.39
N VAL A 249 -14.38 1.36 -8.45
CA VAL A 249 -14.15 2.77 -8.72
C VAL A 249 -15.05 3.18 -9.89
N TYR A 250 -15.74 4.30 -9.74
CA TYR A 250 -16.64 4.88 -10.72
C TYR A 250 -15.98 6.03 -11.47
N ASN A 251 -16.55 6.37 -12.63
CA ASN A 251 -16.09 7.42 -13.54
C ASN A 251 -14.62 7.29 -13.92
N MET A 252 -14.12 6.06 -13.99
CA MET A 252 -12.74 5.76 -14.31
C MET A 252 -12.66 4.62 -15.33
N ASP A 253 -11.81 4.81 -16.32
CA ASP A 253 -11.52 3.79 -17.32
C ASP A 253 -10.78 2.61 -16.70
N TYR A 254 -11.12 1.41 -17.14
CA TYR A 254 -10.51 0.18 -16.65
C TYR A 254 -10.42 -0.90 -17.72
N VAL A 255 -9.50 -1.84 -17.51
CA VAL A 255 -9.44 -3.10 -18.26
C VAL A 255 -9.67 -4.30 -17.36
N ASN A 256 -10.37 -5.30 -17.90
CA ASN A 256 -10.56 -6.57 -17.23
C ASN A 256 -9.43 -7.53 -17.60
N ILE A 257 -8.68 -8.00 -16.60
CA ILE A 257 -7.62 -9.00 -16.76
C ILE A 257 -7.81 -10.04 -15.67
N ASN A 258 -8.01 -11.31 -16.04
CA ASN A 258 -8.26 -12.41 -15.09
C ASN A 258 -9.46 -12.19 -14.17
N GLY A 259 -10.52 -11.53 -14.65
CA GLY A 259 -11.70 -11.22 -13.84
C GLY A 259 -11.49 -10.08 -12.84
N LEU A 260 -10.32 -9.44 -12.82
CA LEU A 260 -10.02 -8.28 -11.98
C LEU A 260 -10.05 -6.99 -12.81
N LYS A 261 -10.66 -5.94 -12.27
CA LYS A 261 -10.68 -4.60 -12.87
C LYS A 261 -9.36 -3.89 -12.55
N TYR A 262 -8.67 -3.44 -13.59
CA TYR A 262 -7.46 -2.62 -13.49
C TYR A 262 -7.78 -1.22 -14.00
N TYR A 263 -7.84 -0.26 -13.10
CA TYR A 263 -8.17 1.13 -13.40
C TYR A 263 -6.96 1.88 -13.95
N LEU A 264 -7.19 2.71 -14.97
CA LEU A 264 -6.15 3.45 -15.68
C LEU A 264 -5.85 4.75 -14.94
N MET A 265 -4.66 4.83 -14.34
CA MET A 265 -4.09 6.03 -13.73
C MET A 265 -3.15 6.73 -14.71
N GLY A 266 -3.01 8.06 -14.61
CA GLY A 266 -2.02 8.83 -15.38
C GLY A 266 -2.56 9.73 -16.49
N GLY A 267 -3.87 10.02 -16.51
CA GLY A 267 -4.42 11.15 -17.27
C GLY A 267 -5.28 10.83 -18.49
N GLY A 268 -6.12 9.78 -18.43
CA GLY A 268 -7.17 9.49 -19.41
C GLY A 268 -6.66 9.11 -20.81
N THR A 269 -7.44 8.35 -21.55
CA THR A 269 -7.13 8.03 -22.94
C THR A 269 -8.40 8.11 -23.77
N ASP A 270 -8.31 8.73 -24.95
CA ASP A 270 -9.40 8.71 -25.94
C ASP A 270 -9.43 7.38 -26.72
N SER A 271 -8.45 6.51 -26.47
CA SER A 271 -8.37 5.19 -27.07
C SER A 271 -9.39 4.25 -26.43
N LYS A 272 -10.05 3.45 -27.27
CA LYS A 272 -10.95 2.37 -26.82
C LYS A 272 -10.19 1.10 -26.41
N LYS A 273 -8.87 1.07 -26.61
CA LYS A 273 -8.03 -0.10 -26.35
C LYS A 273 -6.67 0.31 -25.78
N ILE A 274 -6.13 -0.53 -24.90
CA ILE A 274 -4.79 -0.39 -24.36
C ILE A 274 -3.98 -1.65 -24.66
N ARG A 275 -2.67 -1.51 -24.88
CA ARG A 275 -1.75 -2.64 -24.95
C ARG A 275 -1.15 -2.89 -23.58
N THR A 276 -1.38 -4.06 -23.01
CA THR A 276 -0.84 -4.48 -21.70
C THR A 276 -0.68 -6.01 -21.65
N TYR A 277 -0.33 -6.58 -20.51
CA TYR A 277 0.02 -8.00 -20.36
C TYR A 277 -0.76 -8.68 -19.23
N LYS A 278 -0.86 -10.02 -19.28
CA LYS A 278 -1.69 -10.80 -18.36
C LYS A 278 -1.01 -11.19 -17.04
N HIS A 279 0.18 -11.81 -17.10
CA HIS A 279 0.87 -12.36 -15.93
C HIS A 279 1.33 -11.26 -14.96
N ASP A 280 1.37 -11.61 -13.70
CA ASP A 280 1.88 -10.77 -12.63
C ASP A 280 3.35 -11.09 -12.39
N PHE A 281 4.08 -10.14 -11.84
CA PHE A 281 5.41 -10.40 -11.29
C PHE A 281 5.27 -11.32 -10.05
N PRO A 282 6.20 -12.26 -9.81
CA PRO A 282 6.14 -13.12 -8.62
C PRO A 282 5.99 -12.31 -7.33
N LYS A 283 5.07 -12.73 -6.44
CA LYS A 283 4.75 -12.05 -5.17
C LYS A 283 4.12 -10.65 -5.28
N ALA A 284 3.77 -10.18 -6.48
CA ALA A 284 2.97 -8.98 -6.66
C ALA A 284 1.47 -9.29 -6.45
N GLU A 285 1.06 -9.39 -5.18
CA GLU A 285 -0.26 -9.88 -4.76
C GLU A 285 -1.15 -8.81 -4.10
N ILE A 286 -0.57 -7.69 -3.64
CA ILE A 286 -1.30 -6.65 -2.91
C ILE A 286 -2.21 -5.88 -3.87
N LEU A 287 -3.51 -5.84 -3.55
CA LEU A 287 -4.50 -4.99 -4.20
C LEU A 287 -4.59 -3.62 -3.50
N MET A 288 -5.02 -2.61 -4.24
CA MET A 288 -5.21 -1.27 -3.68
C MET A 288 -6.47 -1.22 -2.81
N ASP A 289 -6.30 -1.04 -1.50
CA ASP A 289 -7.41 -0.74 -0.59
C ASP A 289 -7.50 0.77 -0.35
N LEU A 290 -8.68 1.30 -0.66
CA LEU A 290 -8.97 2.73 -0.57
C LEU A 290 -9.47 3.14 0.82
N ARG A 291 -9.86 2.17 1.66
CA ARG A 291 -10.34 2.45 3.01
C ARG A 291 -9.21 2.94 3.90
N ILE A 292 -9.54 3.83 4.82
CA ILE A 292 -8.65 4.34 5.84
C ILE A 292 -9.07 3.70 7.15
N ARG A 293 -8.38 2.65 7.61
CA ARG A 293 -8.80 1.92 8.81
C ARG A 293 -8.26 2.48 10.11
N ASN A 294 -7.11 3.15 10.05
CA ASN A 294 -6.52 3.89 11.16
C ASN A 294 -6.28 5.35 10.73
N PRO A 295 -6.35 6.32 11.66
CA PRO A 295 -6.16 7.73 11.36
C PRO A 295 -4.78 8.01 10.76
N ILE A 296 -4.73 8.77 9.68
CA ILE A 296 -3.48 9.20 9.05
C ILE A 296 -2.85 10.31 9.91
N ASN A 297 -1.54 10.21 10.13
CA ASN A 297 -0.79 11.22 10.87
C ASN A 297 -0.41 12.38 9.94
N THR A 298 -0.72 13.60 10.38
CA THR A 298 -0.45 14.84 9.65
C THR A 298 0.21 15.87 10.58
N ILE A 299 0.83 16.90 10.00
CA ILE A 299 0.97 18.19 10.67
C ILE A 299 -0.28 18.99 10.32
N PRO A 300 -1.25 19.12 11.25
CA PRO A 300 -2.59 19.56 10.87
C PRO A 300 -2.62 21.04 10.53
N ASP A 301 -3.29 21.38 9.43
CA ASP A 301 -3.73 22.75 9.15
C ASP A 301 -5.21 22.86 9.53
N ILE A 302 -5.45 23.23 10.79
CA ILE A 302 -6.80 23.27 11.37
C ILE A 302 -7.60 24.41 10.76
N LYS A 303 -8.75 24.06 10.18
CA LYS A 303 -9.78 24.99 9.69
C LYS A 303 -11.10 24.68 10.37
N SER A 304 -11.98 25.66 10.43
CA SER A 304 -13.35 25.49 10.93
C SER A 304 -14.37 25.85 9.86
N LYS A 305 -15.55 25.24 9.95
CA LYS A 305 -16.72 25.59 9.15
C LYS A 305 -17.97 25.50 10.00
N ASP A 306 -18.80 26.53 9.89
CA ASP A 306 -20.09 26.57 10.56
C ASP A 306 -21.16 25.91 9.70
N PHE A 307 -21.95 25.05 10.33
CA PHE A 307 -23.12 24.40 9.74
C PHE A 307 -24.36 24.85 10.50
N HIS A 308 -25.41 25.15 9.73
CA HIS A 308 -26.67 25.64 10.25
C HIS A 308 -27.76 24.65 9.88
N PHE A 309 -28.59 24.28 10.85
CA PHE A 309 -29.75 23.43 10.63
C PHE A 309 -30.89 23.81 11.56
N THR A 310 -32.11 23.44 11.19
CA THR A 310 -33.31 23.71 11.98
C THR A 310 -33.93 22.38 12.39
N PHE A 311 -34.29 22.25 13.67
CA PHE A 311 -34.99 21.08 14.19
C PHE A 311 -36.08 21.53 15.15
N ASN A 312 -37.34 21.15 14.88
CA ASN A 312 -38.52 21.60 15.64
C ASN A 312 -38.61 23.12 15.79
N ASP A 313 -38.43 23.86 14.68
CA ASP A 313 -38.47 25.33 14.62
C ASP A 313 -37.40 26.05 15.46
N GLU A 314 -36.43 25.32 16.01
CA GLU A 314 -35.24 25.86 16.67
C GLU A 314 -34.04 25.82 15.71
N GLU A 315 -33.33 26.93 15.61
CA GLU A 315 -32.11 27.05 14.80
C GLU A 315 -30.88 26.64 15.61
N PHE A 316 -30.05 25.78 15.01
CA PHE A 316 -28.80 25.31 15.58
C PHE A 316 -27.64 25.71 14.68
N THR A 317 -26.56 26.17 15.31
CA THR A 317 -25.27 26.38 14.65
C THR A 317 -24.24 25.48 15.30
N VAL A 318 -23.56 24.67 14.50
CA VAL A 318 -22.41 23.87 14.93
C VAL A 318 -21.17 24.30 14.16
N SER A 319 -20.12 24.69 14.88
CA SER A 319 -18.80 24.93 14.29
C SER A 319 -18.02 23.62 14.32
N LEU A 320 -17.56 23.16 13.15
CA LEU A 320 -16.79 21.92 13.03
C LEU A 320 -15.38 22.22 12.54
N GLU A 321 -14.39 21.74 13.29
CA GLU A 321 -12.99 21.80 12.94
C GLU A 321 -12.57 20.58 12.12
N PHE A 322 -11.68 20.79 11.17
CA PHE A 322 -11.10 19.74 10.34
C PHE A 322 -9.65 20.06 9.98
N ASP A 323 -8.88 19.02 9.73
CA ASP A 323 -7.53 19.15 9.19
C ASP A 323 -7.58 19.26 7.66
N LYS A 324 -7.10 20.38 7.13
CA LYS A 324 -7.03 20.63 5.68
C LYS A 324 -6.07 19.67 4.97
N GLN A 325 -5.01 19.19 5.64
CA GLN A 325 -4.08 18.23 5.03
C GLN A 325 -4.79 16.91 4.76
N LEU A 326 -5.54 16.43 5.74
CA LEU A 326 -6.34 15.21 5.60
C LEU A 326 -7.49 15.38 4.60
N LEU A 327 -8.16 16.54 4.58
CA LEU A 327 -9.16 16.85 3.55
C LEU A 327 -8.57 16.82 2.14
N SER A 328 -7.39 17.41 1.94
CA SER A 328 -6.68 17.40 0.66
C SER A 328 -6.31 15.96 0.25
N PHE A 329 -5.92 15.11 1.20
CA PHE A 329 -5.70 13.70 0.94
C PHE A 329 -6.98 12.96 0.52
N TYR A 330 -8.11 13.19 1.21
CA TYR A 330 -9.39 12.56 0.88
C TYR A 330 -9.85 12.89 -0.54
N GLN A 331 -9.57 14.10 -1.03
CA GLN A 331 -9.87 14.50 -2.41
C GLN A 331 -9.08 13.71 -3.46
N THR A 332 -7.99 13.03 -3.06
CA THR A 332 -7.23 12.16 -3.97
C THR A 332 -7.87 10.78 -4.12
N ILE A 333 -8.72 10.35 -3.17
CA ILE A 333 -9.37 9.04 -3.23
C ILE A 333 -10.40 9.07 -4.36
N PRO A 334 -10.33 8.14 -5.33
CA PRO A 334 -11.25 8.17 -6.46
C PRO A 334 -12.68 7.86 -6.01
N LEU A 335 -13.66 8.31 -6.79
CA LEU A 335 -15.07 8.03 -6.53
C LEU A 335 -15.29 6.51 -6.50
N SER A 336 -15.67 5.97 -5.35
CA SER A 336 -15.67 4.53 -5.10
C SER A 336 -16.96 4.05 -4.45
N ASP A 337 -17.07 2.74 -4.26
CA ASP A 337 -18.16 2.13 -3.51
C ASP A 337 -18.37 2.79 -2.13
N LEU A 338 -19.63 2.94 -1.71
CA LEU A 338 -20.00 3.55 -0.43
C LEU A 338 -19.34 2.85 0.76
N ALA A 339 -19.08 1.54 0.66
CA ALA A 339 -18.35 0.79 1.67
C ALA A 339 -16.94 1.32 1.92
N VAL A 340 -16.31 2.02 0.97
CA VAL A 340 -15.02 2.69 1.20
C VAL A 340 -15.18 3.77 2.25
N TYR A 341 -16.18 4.64 2.09
CA TYR A 341 -16.40 5.79 2.98
C TYR A 341 -16.96 5.36 4.34
N TYR A 342 -17.95 4.46 4.37
CA TYR A 342 -18.56 4.01 5.62
C TYR A 342 -17.63 3.15 6.49
N ASN A 343 -16.67 2.46 5.88
CA ASN A 343 -15.69 1.66 6.61
C ASN A 343 -14.33 2.37 6.75
N SER A 344 -14.29 3.69 6.54
CA SER A 344 -13.12 4.51 6.81
C SER A 344 -13.28 5.32 8.10
N VAL A 345 -12.19 5.47 8.84
CA VAL A 345 -12.13 6.37 9.99
C VAL A 345 -11.87 7.80 9.53
N ILE A 346 -12.49 8.76 10.22
CA ILE A 346 -12.22 10.18 10.06
C ILE A 346 -11.04 10.61 10.95
N GLY A 347 -10.44 11.76 10.65
CA GLY A 347 -9.35 12.32 11.46
C GLY A 347 -9.80 12.69 12.89
N ASP A 348 -8.87 12.58 13.84
CA ASP A 348 -9.16 12.78 15.27
C ASP A 348 -9.59 14.21 15.63
N ILE A 349 -9.15 15.21 14.85
CA ILE A 349 -9.57 16.61 15.01
C ILE A 349 -11.06 16.74 14.69
N THR A 350 -11.48 16.27 13.51
CA THR A 350 -12.88 16.28 13.09
C THR A 350 -13.76 15.43 14.00
N LYS A 351 -13.29 14.23 14.38
CA LYS A 351 -14.02 13.37 15.31
C LYS A 351 -14.31 14.07 16.64
N ARG A 352 -13.28 14.68 17.27
CA ARG A 352 -13.45 15.40 18.53
C ARG A 352 -14.33 16.62 18.38
N SER A 353 -14.18 17.37 17.28
CA SER A 353 -15.00 18.55 17.03
C SER A 353 -16.48 18.19 16.87
N ILE A 354 -16.82 17.13 16.14
CA ILE A 354 -18.20 16.64 16.03
C ILE A 354 -18.75 16.28 17.43
N ILE A 355 -18.00 15.50 18.21
CA ILE A 355 -18.45 15.11 19.55
C ILE A 355 -18.69 16.34 20.43
N ASN A 356 -17.74 17.29 20.46
CA ASN A 356 -17.84 18.48 21.28
C ASN A 356 -19.00 19.40 20.86
N SER A 357 -19.25 19.54 19.56
CA SER A 357 -20.30 20.43 19.04
C SER A 357 -21.70 19.84 19.18
N PHE A 358 -21.86 18.51 19.07
CA PHE A 358 -23.18 17.87 19.17
C PHE A 358 -23.54 17.39 20.58
N THR A 359 -22.58 17.07 21.45
CA THR A 359 -22.89 16.58 22.82
C THR A 359 -23.83 17.51 23.61
N PRO A 360 -23.59 18.84 23.68
CA PRO A 360 -24.48 19.74 24.41
C PRO A 360 -25.88 19.84 23.78
N ILE A 361 -25.97 19.67 22.46
CA ILE A 361 -27.25 19.73 21.73
C ILE A 361 -28.07 18.46 22.03
N LEU A 362 -27.42 17.32 22.19
CA LEU A 362 -28.09 16.03 22.43
C LEU A 362 -28.38 15.76 23.92
N GLU A 363 -27.76 16.50 24.83
CA GLU A 363 -27.91 16.30 26.26
C GLU A 363 -29.37 16.43 26.73
N GLY A 364 -29.83 15.47 27.53
CA GLY A 364 -31.21 15.42 28.03
C GLY A 364 -32.27 14.98 27.01
N LYS A 365 -31.92 14.70 25.75
CA LYS A 365 -32.85 14.14 24.75
C LYS A 365 -32.99 12.63 24.90
N THR A 366 -34.17 12.11 24.56
CA THR A 366 -34.37 10.65 24.39
C THR A 366 -33.60 10.17 23.17
N ASP A 367 -33.20 8.89 23.13
CA ASP A 367 -32.49 8.28 21.99
C ASP A 367 -33.20 8.56 20.66
N LYS A 368 -34.53 8.43 20.62
CA LYS A 368 -35.34 8.73 19.43
C LYS A 368 -35.22 10.20 18.99
N ALA A 369 -35.26 11.13 19.94
CA ALA A 369 -35.13 12.56 19.65
C ALA A 369 -33.70 12.93 19.23
N ALA A 370 -32.68 12.30 19.83
CA ALA A 370 -31.28 12.48 19.48
C ALA A 370 -30.98 11.97 18.06
N VAL A 371 -31.45 10.76 17.72
CA VAL A 371 -31.28 10.19 16.37
C VAL A 371 -31.97 11.04 15.31
N ASN A 372 -33.23 11.46 15.55
CA ASN A 372 -33.96 12.32 14.62
C ASN A 372 -33.30 13.68 14.39
N MET A 373 -32.46 14.14 15.32
CA MET A 373 -31.73 15.40 15.20
C MET A 373 -30.42 15.24 14.42
N LEU A 374 -29.85 14.03 14.39
CA LEU A 374 -28.63 13.71 13.63
C LEU A 374 -28.89 13.32 12.17
N LEU A 375 -30.13 12.92 11.85
CA LEU A 375 -30.62 12.60 10.51
C LEU A 375 -31.25 13.83 9.86
#